data_AF-A0A3M1B9H7-F1
#
_entry.id   AF-A0A3M1B9H7-F1
#
_cell.length_a   1.000
_cell.length_b   1.000
_cell.length_c   1.000
_cell.angle_alpha   90.00
_cell.angle_beta   90.00
_cell.angle_gamma   90.00
#
_symmetry.space_group_name_H-M   'P 1'
#
loop_
_entity.id
_entity.type
_entity.pdbx_description
1 polymer ?
#
loop_
_entity_poly.entity_id
_entity_poly.type
_entity_poly.pdbx_seq_one_letter_code
_entity_poly.pdbx_strand_id
1 'polypeptide(L)'
;MKKKKKRKYLPTFYCTLQSFAIVLLTLWMAVPALSREKLYSLPNKKIVLKQMKNKKKKLYHIYRLLKKHILPYLPYLELQPSPHTPQWAKIKEKPRFAFVQIADLHLWRYRTRRLEIARDYIRKNFQLDFFVFTGDNVSGPDKIAHQTFLKKFLDQQLGFPYFIIRGDNDAIAFEQSFGTSHWSFTYKGIHFIGTALDVDIDSVGIGFYRHYQWLEKTIRKQTIPTVIFLHQPIYPPTFLDAILLRKLLEKYPQVRLVVCGHIHYDFEFRRSHILHILAPSLEKHPAHPFKLYLVYSDRIIIKTYHFENGRYRFSHKWQKVLFPKSLQLPPSVSSQFSPLSTPSNSKIQHVANLPQLLKQFWNYQQQYRLKKIFSTKKNSQYPK
;
A
#
# COMPACT_ATOMS: atom_id res chain seq x y z
N MET A 1 -7.23 47.54 -0.71
CA MET A 1 -6.79 46.29 -1.39
C MET A 1 -5.56 45.71 -0.69
N LYS A 2 -5.71 44.72 0.21
CA LYS A 2 -4.58 44.04 0.88
C LYS A 2 -4.10 42.86 0.03
N LYS A 3 -2.87 42.94 -0.49
CA LYS A 3 -2.21 41.89 -1.29
C LYS A 3 -2.10 40.58 -0.49
N LYS A 4 -2.92 39.58 -0.80
CA LYS A 4 -2.77 38.20 -0.30
C LYS A 4 -1.46 37.62 -0.83
N LYS A 5 -0.46 37.45 0.06
CA LYS A 5 0.77 36.71 -0.24
C LYS A 5 0.40 35.27 -0.64
N LYS A 6 0.64 34.91 -1.90
CA LYS A 6 0.56 33.53 -2.40
C LYS A 6 1.55 32.68 -1.60
N ARG A 7 1.07 31.74 -0.79
CA ARG A 7 1.89 30.67 -0.20
C ARG A 7 2.46 29.84 -1.35
N LYS A 8 3.76 29.99 -1.62
CA LYS A 8 4.50 29.07 -2.52
C LYS A 8 4.50 27.70 -1.84
N TYR A 9 3.89 26.73 -2.48
CA TYR A 9 3.93 25.32 -2.10
C TYR A 9 5.40 24.85 -2.06
N LEU A 10 5.85 24.34 -0.91
CA LEU A 10 7.15 23.68 -0.67
C LEU A 10 6.99 22.14 -0.54
N PRO A 11 6.38 21.41 -1.48
CA PRO A 11 6.00 20.01 -1.28
C PRO A 11 7.19 19.04 -1.35
N THR A 12 8.27 19.40 -2.04
CA THR A 12 9.37 18.48 -2.35
C THR A 12 10.31 18.23 -1.17
N PHE A 13 10.61 19.25 -0.35
CA PHE A 13 11.58 19.14 0.75
C PHE A 13 11.02 18.36 1.95
N TYR A 14 9.72 18.53 2.26
CA TYR A 14 9.03 17.82 3.33
C TYR A 14 8.78 16.34 2.97
N CYS A 15 8.48 16.02 1.70
CA CYS A 15 8.38 14.62 1.24
C CYS A 15 9.71 13.86 1.39
N THR A 16 10.86 14.49 1.14
CA THR A 16 12.16 13.86 1.35
C THR A 16 12.44 13.59 2.82
N LEU A 17 12.15 14.53 3.73
CA LEU A 17 12.36 14.33 5.17
C LEU A 17 11.44 13.23 5.74
N GLN A 18 10.19 13.17 5.30
CA GLN A 18 9.21 12.16 5.72
C GLN A 18 9.57 10.78 5.18
N SER A 19 9.97 10.68 3.91
CA SER A 19 10.51 9.44 3.34
C SER A 19 11.78 8.98 4.07
N PHE A 20 12.67 9.91 4.42
CA PHE A 20 13.91 9.61 5.12
C PHE A 20 13.66 9.18 6.57
N ALA A 21 12.72 9.83 7.27
CA ALA A 21 12.33 9.45 8.62
C ALA A 21 11.64 8.09 8.65
N ILE A 22 10.76 7.79 7.67
CA ILE A 22 10.09 6.50 7.54
C ILE A 22 11.13 5.42 7.19
N VAL A 23 11.98 5.62 6.18
CA VAL A 23 13.06 4.67 5.83
C VAL A 23 14.05 4.48 6.99
N LEU A 24 14.39 5.53 7.74
CA LEU A 24 15.20 5.41 8.96
C LEU A 24 14.46 4.65 10.07
N LEU A 25 13.14 4.82 10.19
CA LEU A 25 12.30 4.05 11.11
C LEU A 25 12.31 2.57 10.73
N THR A 26 12.08 2.26 9.45
CA THR A 26 12.07 0.88 8.94
C THR A 26 13.46 0.26 9.09
N LEU A 27 14.53 0.96 8.66
CA LEU A 27 15.91 0.51 8.85
C LEU A 27 16.26 0.27 10.32
N TRP A 28 15.74 1.07 11.27
CA TRP A 28 15.95 0.87 12.69
C TRP A 28 15.18 -0.34 13.25
N MET A 29 13.95 -0.58 12.80
CA MET A 29 13.18 -1.80 13.17
C MET A 29 13.88 -3.09 12.74
N ALA A 30 14.75 -3.05 11.71
CA ALA A 30 15.56 -4.20 11.30
C ALA A 30 16.89 -4.39 12.06
N VAL A 31 17.32 -3.41 12.88
CA VAL A 31 18.61 -3.48 13.62
C VAL A 31 18.59 -4.48 14.81
N PRO A 32 17.47 -4.74 15.50
CA PRO A 32 17.37 -5.82 16.49
C PRO A 32 17.51 -7.22 15.89
N ALA A 33 17.11 -7.42 14.62
CA ALA A 33 17.15 -8.71 13.91
C ALA A 33 18.56 -9.14 13.45
N LEU A 34 19.59 -8.32 13.70
CA LEU A 34 20.99 -8.74 13.59
C LEU A 34 21.34 -9.63 14.79
N SER A 35 20.88 -10.87 14.74
CA SER A 35 21.10 -11.88 15.78
C SER A 35 22.56 -12.34 15.84
N ARG A 36 22.93 -12.81 17.03
CA ARG A 36 24.27 -13.01 17.58
C ARG A 36 25.13 -14.09 16.89
N GLU A 37 24.60 -14.83 15.90
CA GLU A 37 25.25 -16.05 15.40
C GLU A 37 26.49 -15.83 14.55
N LYS A 38 26.58 -14.74 13.76
CA LYS A 38 27.83 -14.41 13.02
C LYS A 38 28.91 -13.72 13.85
N LEU A 39 28.61 -13.36 15.09
CA LEU A 39 29.57 -12.68 15.97
C LEU A 39 30.53 -13.65 16.68
N TYR A 40 30.25 -14.95 16.64
CA TYR A 40 31.08 -15.94 17.32
C TYR A 40 32.35 -16.35 16.55
N SER A 41 32.47 -16.04 15.26
CA SER A 41 33.59 -16.46 14.40
C SER A 41 34.59 -15.36 14.00
N LEU A 42 34.43 -14.12 14.46
CA LEU A 42 35.34 -13.02 14.08
C LEU A 42 36.51 -12.87 15.07
N PRO A 43 37.77 -12.71 14.60
CA PRO A 43 38.97 -12.65 15.44
C PRO A 43 39.08 -11.39 16.32
N ASN A 44 38.13 -10.44 16.24
CA ASN A 44 38.15 -9.18 17.00
C ASN A 44 36.79 -8.82 17.62
N LYS A 45 36.20 -9.78 18.36
CA LYS A 45 34.85 -9.68 18.98
C LYS A 45 34.62 -8.38 19.77
N LYS A 46 35.58 -7.96 20.62
CA LYS A 46 35.41 -6.80 21.50
C LYS A 46 35.27 -5.48 20.72
N ILE A 47 36.05 -5.30 19.66
CA ILE A 47 36.03 -4.08 18.83
C ILE A 47 34.74 -4.01 18.02
N VAL A 48 34.35 -5.12 17.38
CA VAL A 48 33.12 -5.22 16.58
C VAL A 48 31.88 -5.00 17.47
N LEU A 49 31.83 -5.61 18.66
CA LEU A 49 30.73 -5.41 19.61
C LEU A 49 30.66 -3.96 20.13
N LYS A 50 31.80 -3.32 20.41
CA LYS A 50 31.84 -1.91 20.84
C LYS A 50 31.37 -0.96 19.73
N GLN A 51 31.82 -1.17 18.49
CA GLN A 51 31.38 -0.40 17.33
C GLN A 51 29.88 -0.59 17.04
N MET A 52 29.36 -1.82 17.16
CA MET A 52 27.92 -2.08 17.00
C MET A 52 27.08 -1.49 18.15
N LYS A 53 27.54 -1.56 19.40
CA LYS A 53 26.88 -0.90 20.54
C LYS A 53 26.82 0.61 20.33
N ASN A 54 27.90 1.23 19.84
CA ASN A 54 27.93 2.65 19.53
C ASN A 54 27.01 3.01 18.34
N LYS A 55 26.99 2.20 17.27
CA LYS A 55 26.04 2.38 16.15
C LYS A 55 24.58 2.23 16.58
N LYS A 56 24.26 1.22 17.41
CA LYS A 56 22.92 1.02 17.99
C LYS A 56 22.51 2.20 18.86
N LYS A 57 23.41 2.70 19.73
CA LYS A 57 23.16 3.92 20.54
C LYS A 57 22.91 5.15 19.67
N LYS A 58 23.71 5.37 18.62
CA LYS A 58 23.54 6.52 17.70
C LYS A 58 22.23 6.43 16.93
N LEU A 59 21.88 5.26 16.40
CA LEU A 59 20.59 5.05 15.71
C LEU A 59 19.40 5.17 16.66
N TYR A 60 19.49 4.64 17.88
CA TYR A 60 18.47 4.84 18.91
C TYR A 60 18.30 6.31 19.29
N HIS A 61 19.40 7.07 19.37
CA HIS A 61 19.35 8.51 19.60
C HIS A 61 18.66 9.25 18.46
N ILE A 62 18.99 8.93 17.20
CA ILE A 62 18.29 9.46 16.02
C ILE A 62 16.80 9.11 16.09
N TYR A 63 16.44 7.85 16.34
CA TYR A 63 15.04 7.46 16.52
C TYR A 63 14.35 8.24 17.64
N ARG A 64 14.99 8.41 18.79
CA ARG A 64 14.44 9.18 19.92
C ARG A 64 14.22 10.63 19.52
N LEU A 65 15.13 11.22 18.74
CA LEU A 65 14.96 12.57 18.19
C LEU A 65 13.81 12.62 17.17
N LEU A 66 13.74 11.68 16.22
CA LEU A 66 12.63 11.59 15.25
C LEU A 66 11.28 11.39 15.96
N LYS A 67 11.24 10.53 16.98
CA LYS A 67 10.05 10.29 17.80
C LYS A 67 9.64 11.51 18.61
N LYS A 68 10.60 12.26 19.14
CA LYS A 68 10.33 13.47 19.90
C LYS A 68 9.93 14.65 19.02
N HIS A 69 10.53 14.78 17.83
CA HIS A 69 10.47 16.00 17.02
C HIS A 69 9.76 15.86 15.67
N ILE A 70 9.44 14.66 15.20
CA ILE A 70 8.75 14.44 13.92
C ILE A 70 7.41 13.74 14.13
N LEU A 71 7.36 12.65 14.91
CA LEU A 71 6.11 11.89 15.11
C LEU A 71 4.92 12.73 15.61
N PRO A 72 5.07 13.69 16.55
CA PRO A 72 3.96 14.54 16.99
C PRO A 72 3.36 15.38 15.86
N TYR A 73 4.09 15.59 14.76
CA TYR A 73 3.64 16.38 13.63
C TYR A 73 2.92 15.56 12.55
N LEU A 74 2.99 14.23 12.59
CA LEU A 74 2.36 13.36 11.57
C LEU A 74 0.84 13.60 11.42
N PRO A 75 0.05 13.76 12.50
CA PRO A 75 -1.39 14.05 12.36
C PRO A 75 -1.69 15.36 11.62
N TYR A 76 -0.78 16.34 11.69
CA TYR A 76 -0.93 17.63 10.99
C TYR A 76 -0.60 17.54 9.50
N LEU A 77 0.10 16.48 9.08
CA LEU A 77 0.38 16.20 7.67
C LEU A 77 -0.75 15.40 7.01
N GLU A 78 -1.70 14.88 7.79
CA GLU A 78 -2.84 14.16 7.23
C GLU A 78 -3.66 15.07 6.32
N LEU A 79 -4.36 14.43 5.40
CA LEU A 79 -5.44 15.04 4.66
C LEU A 79 -6.42 15.69 5.63
N GLN A 80 -6.54 17.02 5.54
CA GLN A 80 -7.40 17.79 6.41
C GLN A 80 -8.84 17.77 5.90
N PRO A 81 -9.84 17.79 6.80
CA PRO A 81 -11.23 17.93 6.41
C PRO A 81 -11.44 19.26 5.69
N SER A 82 -12.30 19.25 4.66
CA SER A 82 -12.70 20.47 3.97
C SER A 82 -13.96 21.05 4.62
N PRO A 83 -13.99 22.34 4.99
CA PRO A 83 -15.16 22.95 5.64
C PRO A 83 -16.40 22.98 4.73
N HIS A 84 -16.20 22.89 3.42
CA HIS A 84 -17.28 22.88 2.43
C HIS A 84 -17.07 21.74 1.44
N THR A 85 -18.16 21.18 0.91
CA THR A 85 -18.08 20.23 -0.20
C THR A 85 -17.38 20.89 -1.39
N PRO A 86 -16.25 20.35 -1.86
CA PRO A 86 -15.55 20.91 -3.01
C PRO A 86 -16.46 20.97 -4.23
N GLN A 87 -16.33 22.00 -5.07
CA GLN A 87 -17.22 22.16 -6.23
C GLN A 87 -17.18 20.94 -7.17
N TRP A 88 -16.02 20.31 -7.33
CA TRP A 88 -15.84 19.10 -8.14
C TRP A 88 -16.46 17.83 -7.51
N ALA A 89 -16.86 17.89 -6.24
CA ALA A 89 -17.52 16.83 -5.49
C ALA A 89 -19.03 17.02 -5.36
N LYS A 90 -19.57 18.16 -5.80
CA LYS A 90 -21.03 18.40 -5.91
C LYS A 90 -21.54 17.73 -7.18
N ILE A 91 -21.77 16.43 -7.08
CA ILE A 91 -22.15 15.60 -8.22
C ILE A 91 -23.65 15.29 -8.18
N LYS A 92 -24.33 15.48 -9.32
CA LYS A 92 -25.74 15.11 -9.52
C LYS A 92 -25.89 13.71 -10.13
N GLU A 93 -24.93 13.27 -10.94
CA GLU A 93 -24.91 11.91 -11.51
C GLU A 93 -24.72 10.86 -10.40
N LYS A 94 -25.30 9.68 -10.60
CA LYS A 94 -25.05 8.53 -9.72
C LYS A 94 -23.69 7.91 -10.07
N PRO A 95 -22.92 7.41 -9.09
CA PRO A 95 -21.72 6.65 -9.37
C PRO A 95 -22.10 5.39 -10.16
N ARG A 96 -21.24 4.98 -11.09
CA ARG A 96 -21.39 3.74 -11.86
C ARG A 96 -21.25 2.49 -10.98
N PHE A 97 -20.38 2.60 -9.99
CA PHE A 97 -20.16 1.62 -8.95
C PHE A 97 -19.42 2.26 -7.79
N ALA A 98 -19.41 1.56 -6.66
CA ALA A 98 -18.63 1.94 -5.50
C ALA A 98 -17.89 0.74 -4.91
N PHE A 99 -16.72 1.01 -4.34
CA PHE A 99 -15.99 0.02 -3.54
C PHE A 99 -15.45 0.67 -2.27
N VAL A 100 -15.18 -0.15 -1.25
CA VAL A 100 -14.61 0.30 0.03
C VAL A 100 -13.23 -0.28 0.18
N GLN A 101 -12.31 0.55 0.66
CA GLN A 101 -11.02 0.10 1.15
C GLN A 101 -11.02 0.04 2.68
N ILE A 102 -10.54 -1.07 3.22
CA ILE A 102 -10.14 -1.23 4.61
C ILE A 102 -8.64 -1.52 4.64
N ALA A 103 -7.90 -0.83 5.50
CA ALA A 103 -6.46 -1.00 5.64
C ALA A 103 -6.11 -1.28 7.10
N ASP A 104 -5.08 -2.10 7.33
CA ASP A 104 -4.45 -2.27 8.64
C ASP A 104 -5.49 -2.61 9.72
N LEU A 105 -6.22 -3.71 9.51
CA LEU A 105 -7.22 -4.22 10.45
C LEU A 105 -6.57 -4.71 11.74
N HIS A 106 -5.34 -5.23 11.67
CA HIS A 106 -4.57 -5.74 12.82
C HIS A 106 -5.39 -6.67 13.73
N LEU A 107 -6.26 -7.51 13.13
CA LEU A 107 -7.17 -8.36 13.89
C LEU A 107 -6.41 -9.25 14.87
N TRP A 108 -6.76 -9.15 16.16
CA TRP A 108 -6.15 -9.90 17.24
C TRP A 108 -7.21 -10.49 18.16
N ARG A 109 -6.99 -11.72 18.65
CA ARG A 109 -7.90 -12.43 19.57
C ARG A 109 -9.32 -12.61 19.04
N TYR A 110 -9.45 -12.80 17.72
CA TYR A 110 -10.75 -13.04 17.06
C TYR A 110 -11.76 -11.88 17.22
N ARG A 111 -11.29 -10.67 17.51
CA ARG A 111 -12.16 -9.49 17.70
C ARG A 111 -12.43 -8.81 16.37
N THR A 112 -13.68 -8.87 15.92
CA THR A 112 -14.17 -8.26 14.67
C THR A 112 -15.01 -7.01 14.89
N ARG A 113 -15.23 -6.58 16.14
CA ARG A 113 -16.19 -5.52 16.49
C ARG A 113 -16.09 -4.27 15.61
N ARG A 114 -14.88 -3.76 15.34
CA ARG A 114 -14.70 -2.58 14.47
C ARG A 114 -15.08 -2.87 13.02
N LEU A 115 -14.64 -4.00 12.48
CA LEU A 115 -14.98 -4.46 11.15
C LEU A 115 -16.48 -4.71 10.99
N GLU A 116 -17.14 -5.29 11.98
CA GLU A 116 -18.59 -5.52 12.00
C GLU A 116 -19.36 -4.21 11.97
N ILE A 117 -19.02 -3.25 12.84
CA ILE A 117 -19.69 -1.95 12.85
C ILE A 117 -19.46 -1.21 11.52
N ALA A 118 -18.25 -1.28 10.95
CA ALA A 118 -17.96 -0.70 9.65
C ALA A 118 -18.78 -1.37 8.54
N ARG A 119 -18.78 -2.70 8.48
CA ARG A 119 -19.57 -3.50 7.55
C ARG A 119 -21.05 -3.14 7.61
N ASP A 120 -21.63 -3.12 8.80
CA ASP A 120 -23.07 -2.87 8.99
C ASP A 120 -23.44 -1.45 8.58
N TYR A 121 -22.60 -0.47 8.94
CA TYR A 121 -22.77 0.90 8.46
C TYR A 121 -22.68 0.97 6.93
N ILE A 122 -21.69 0.32 6.31
CA ILE A 122 -21.50 0.34 4.87
C ILE A 122 -22.69 -0.30 4.14
N ARG A 123 -23.15 -1.48 4.60
CA ARG A 123 -24.32 -2.19 4.07
C ARG A 123 -25.58 -1.32 4.09
N LYS A 124 -25.77 -0.58 5.18
CA LYS A 124 -26.96 0.25 5.37
C LYS A 124 -26.94 1.54 4.53
N ASN A 125 -25.75 2.10 4.29
CA ASN A 125 -25.64 3.48 3.76
C ASN A 125 -25.18 3.56 2.30
N PHE A 126 -24.65 2.50 1.71
CA PHE A 126 -24.09 2.55 0.36
C PHE A 126 -24.53 1.37 -0.51
N GLN A 127 -24.79 1.65 -1.79
CA GLN A 127 -24.82 0.63 -2.82
C GLN A 127 -23.37 0.30 -3.20
N LEU A 128 -22.87 -0.81 -2.66
CA LEU A 128 -21.49 -1.23 -2.77
C LEU A 128 -21.36 -2.44 -3.70
N ASP A 129 -20.30 -2.47 -4.51
CA ASP A 129 -20.01 -3.58 -5.40
C ASP A 129 -18.98 -4.55 -4.80
N PHE A 130 -17.95 -4.07 -4.09
CA PHE A 130 -16.95 -4.91 -3.42
C PHE A 130 -16.13 -4.19 -2.34
N PHE A 131 -15.41 -4.99 -1.54
CA PHE A 131 -14.37 -4.54 -0.59
C PHE A 131 -12.96 -4.80 -1.13
N VAL A 132 -12.01 -3.97 -0.71
CA VAL A 132 -10.57 -4.22 -0.87
C VAL A 132 -9.86 -4.06 0.47
N PHE A 133 -9.09 -5.06 0.85
CA PHE A 133 -8.29 -5.10 2.06
C PHE A 133 -6.81 -4.95 1.72
N THR A 134 -6.18 -3.84 2.13
CA THR A 134 -4.83 -3.46 1.67
C THR A 134 -3.71 -3.83 2.64
N GLY A 135 -3.78 -5.03 3.22
CA GLY A 135 -2.72 -5.60 4.07
C GLY A 135 -2.82 -5.24 5.55
N ASP A 136 -1.97 -5.90 6.33
CA ASP A 136 -1.96 -5.89 7.80
C ASP A 136 -3.33 -6.26 8.37
N ASN A 137 -3.84 -7.37 7.85
CA ASN A 137 -5.19 -7.82 8.13
C ASN A 137 -5.29 -8.45 9.53
N VAL A 138 -4.22 -9.12 9.99
CA VAL A 138 -4.14 -9.75 11.31
C VAL A 138 -2.92 -9.27 12.11
N SER A 139 -2.93 -9.51 13.42
CA SER A 139 -1.78 -9.29 14.29
C SER A 139 -1.72 -10.30 15.45
N GLY A 140 -0.68 -10.23 16.28
CA GLY A 140 -0.50 -11.11 17.43
C GLY A 140 0.33 -12.36 17.16
N PRO A 141 0.47 -13.26 18.16
CA PRO A 141 1.43 -14.38 18.08
C PRO A 141 0.97 -15.49 17.12
N ASP A 142 -0.33 -15.81 17.08
CA ASP A 142 -0.89 -16.84 16.20
C ASP A 142 -1.59 -16.23 14.98
N LYS A 143 -0.78 -15.70 14.06
CA LYS A 143 -1.29 -15.03 12.86
C LYS A 143 -2.04 -15.99 11.93
N ILE A 144 -1.68 -17.28 11.89
CA ILE A 144 -2.32 -18.27 11.02
C ILE A 144 -3.75 -18.53 11.48
N ALA A 145 -3.97 -18.72 12.79
CA ALA A 145 -5.32 -18.89 13.31
C ALA A 145 -6.17 -17.61 13.11
N HIS A 146 -5.60 -16.42 13.33
CA HIS A 146 -6.31 -15.17 13.09
C HIS A 146 -6.67 -14.98 11.61
N GLN A 147 -5.80 -15.38 10.67
CA GLN A 147 -6.10 -15.32 9.24
C GLN A 147 -7.20 -16.29 8.85
N THR A 148 -7.14 -17.52 9.36
CA THR A 148 -8.18 -18.53 9.14
C THR A 148 -9.53 -18.02 9.63
N PHE A 149 -9.55 -17.42 10.83
CA PHE A 149 -10.75 -16.80 11.38
C PHE A 149 -11.24 -15.63 10.51
N LEU A 150 -10.34 -14.73 10.09
CA LEU A 150 -10.70 -13.61 9.23
C LEU A 150 -11.27 -14.11 7.89
N LYS A 151 -10.66 -15.12 7.26
CA LYS A 151 -11.16 -15.73 6.01
C LYS A 151 -12.59 -16.20 6.19
N LYS A 152 -12.85 -16.96 7.26
CA LYS A 152 -14.19 -17.44 7.60
C LYS A 152 -15.17 -16.29 7.79
N PHE A 153 -14.78 -15.25 8.53
CA PHE A 153 -15.62 -14.06 8.71
C PHE A 153 -15.93 -13.36 7.37
N LEU A 154 -14.92 -13.16 6.53
CA LEU A 154 -15.09 -12.49 5.24
C LEU A 154 -16.01 -13.29 4.30
N ASP A 155 -15.83 -14.61 4.23
CA ASP A 155 -16.65 -15.48 3.38
C ASP A 155 -18.10 -15.56 3.85
N GLN A 156 -18.32 -15.68 5.16
CA GLN A 156 -19.62 -16.02 5.72
C GLN A 156 -20.42 -14.78 6.14
N GLN A 157 -19.75 -13.69 6.50
CA GLN A 157 -20.41 -12.56 7.18
C GLN A 157 -20.20 -11.21 6.51
N LEU A 158 -19.23 -11.04 5.60
CA LEU A 158 -19.05 -9.74 4.93
C LEU A 158 -20.25 -9.40 4.05
N GLY A 159 -20.76 -10.40 3.31
CA GLY A 159 -21.93 -10.27 2.43
C GLY A 159 -21.65 -9.55 1.10
N PHE A 160 -20.37 -9.39 0.73
CA PHE A 160 -19.96 -8.80 -0.55
C PHE A 160 -18.71 -9.49 -1.09
N PRO A 161 -18.47 -9.42 -2.42
CA PRO A 161 -17.17 -9.74 -2.98
C PRO A 161 -16.06 -8.93 -2.30
N TYR A 162 -14.91 -9.55 -2.10
CA TYR A 162 -13.75 -8.88 -1.54
C TYR A 162 -12.47 -9.31 -2.23
N PHE A 163 -11.52 -8.39 -2.25
CA PHE A 163 -10.15 -8.63 -2.68
C PHE A 163 -9.21 -8.26 -1.55
N ILE A 164 -8.16 -9.04 -1.34
CA ILE A 164 -7.28 -8.89 -0.19
C ILE A 164 -5.84 -9.09 -0.64
N ILE A 165 -4.95 -8.26 -0.12
CA ILE A 165 -3.50 -8.41 -0.27
C ILE A 165 -2.87 -8.54 1.10
N ARG A 166 -1.67 -9.14 1.13
CA ARG A 166 -0.88 -9.30 2.34
C ARG A 166 -0.14 -8.02 2.72
N GLY A 167 -0.06 -7.72 4.01
CA GLY A 167 0.88 -6.76 4.61
C GLY A 167 2.00 -7.44 5.40
N ASP A 168 2.92 -6.67 5.98
CA ASP A 168 4.06 -7.23 6.71
C ASP A 168 3.68 -7.87 8.04
N ASN A 169 2.54 -7.52 8.64
CA ASN A 169 2.05 -8.13 9.87
C ASN A 169 1.21 -9.38 9.64
N ASP A 170 0.84 -9.69 8.39
CA ASP A 170 0.11 -10.91 8.05
C ASP A 170 1.02 -12.15 8.13
N ALA A 171 0.44 -13.34 8.39
CA ALA A 171 1.22 -14.56 8.51
C ALA A 171 1.90 -14.95 7.19
N ILE A 172 3.01 -15.68 7.34
CA ILE A 172 3.75 -16.31 6.25
C ILE A 172 2.85 -17.20 5.37
N ALA A 173 1.90 -17.87 6.01
CA ALA A 173 0.94 -18.75 5.37
C ALA A 173 -0.28 -18.03 4.77
N PHE A 174 -0.22 -16.71 4.54
CA PHE A 174 -1.34 -15.93 3.99
C PHE A 174 -1.99 -16.61 2.77
N GLU A 175 -1.18 -17.14 1.85
CA GLU A 175 -1.68 -17.77 0.63
C GLU A 175 -2.42 -19.08 0.85
N GLN A 176 -2.20 -19.76 1.99
CA GLN A 176 -2.97 -20.95 2.35
C GLN A 176 -4.41 -20.58 2.73
N SER A 177 -4.63 -19.38 3.29
CA SER A 177 -5.96 -18.90 3.68
C SER A 177 -6.67 -18.15 2.55
N PHE A 178 -5.96 -17.25 1.86
CA PHE A 178 -6.56 -16.30 0.93
C PHE A 178 -6.20 -16.54 -0.54
N GLY A 179 -5.31 -17.50 -0.82
CA GLY A 179 -4.68 -17.61 -2.13
C GLY A 179 -3.66 -16.49 -2.37
N THR A 180 -3.29 -16.30 -3.63
CA THR A 180 -2.25 -15.35 -4.03
C THR A 180 -2.52 -13.91 -3.55
N SER A 181 -1.45 -13.22 -3.13
CA SER A 181 -1.47 -11.76 -2.89
C SER A 181 -1.31 -10.92 -4.16
N HIS A 182 -1.20 -11.59 -5.30
CA HIS A 182 -1.03 -11.00 -6.63
C HIS A 182 -2.22 -11.38 -7.48
N TRP A 183 -3.07 -10.41 -7.75
CA TRP A 183 -4.29 -10.62 -8.52
C TRP A 183 -4.58 -9.40 -9.38
N SER A 184 -5.35 -9.61 -10.44
CA SER A 184 -5.89 -8.53 -11.25
C SER A 184 -7.23 -8.93 -11.85
N PHE A 185 -8.11 -7.96 -12.03
CA PHE A 185 -9.39 -8.14 -12.68
C PHE A 185 -9.81 -6.82 -13.34
N THR A 186 -10.81 -6.89 -14.22
CA THR A 186 -11.45 -5.70 -14.77
C THR A 186 -12.90 -5.68 -14.31
N TYR A 187 -13.37 -4.52 -13.86
CA TYR A 187 -14.75 -4.30 -13.43
C TYR A 187 -15.26 -2.96 -13.94
N LYS A 188 -16.37 -2.99 -14.69
CA LYS A 188 -17.03 -1.80 -15.28
C LYS A 188 -16.07 -0.81 -15.94
N GLY A 189 -15.06 -1.34 -16.65
CA GLY A 189 -14.11 -0.55 -17.45
C GLY A 189 -12.91 0.00 -16.67
N ILE A 190 -12.72 -0.40 -15.41
CA ILE A 190 -11.49 -0.13 -14.67
C ILE A 190 -10.75 -1.45 -14.45
N HIS A 191 -9.43 -1.41 -14.67
CA HIS A 191 -8.55 -2.50 -14.31
C HIS A 191 -8.03 -2.32 -12.89
N PHE A 192 -8.14 -3.36 -12.08
CA PHE A 192 -7.68 -3.39 -10.70
C PHE A 192 -6.57 -4.42 -10.55
N ILE A 193 -5.50 -4.06 -9.85
CA ILE A 193 -4.38 -4.94 -9.57
C ILE A 193 -4.06 -4.85 -8.08
N GLY A 194 -4.06 -5.98 -7.38
CA GLY A 194 -3.51 -6.10 -6.03
C GLY A 194 -2.19 -6.84 -6.07
N THR A 195 -1.19 -6.33 -5.35
CA THR A 195 0.12 -6.97 -5.25
C THR A 195 0.78 -6.66 -3.91
N ALA A 196 1.58 -7.59 -3.39
CA ALA A 196 2.35 -7.43 -2.15
C ALA A 196 3.86 -7.52 -2.43
N LEU A 197 4.68 -7.42 -1.38
CA LEU A 197 6.11 -7.72 -1.47
C LEU A 197 6.34 -9.23 -1.55
N ASP A 198 7.34 -9.62 -2.34
CA ASP A 198 7.64 -11.02 -2.64
C ASP A 198 8.66 -11.62 -1.70
N VAL A 199 9.50 -10.76 -1.13
CA VAL A 199 10.45 -11.13 -0.10
C VAL A 199 10.40 -10.09 0.99
N ASP A 200 10.22 -10.51 2.23
CA ASP A 200 10.27 -9.61 3.38
C ASP A 200 10.85 -10.27 4.62
N ILE A 201 11.07 -9.43 5.63
CA ILE A 201 11.28 -9.85 7.00
C ILE A 201 9.94 -9.72 7.71
N ASP A 202 9.40 -10.83 8.18
CA ASP A 202 8.10 -10.91 8.85
C ASP A 202 7.99 -9.85 9.97
N SER A 203 6.89 -9.10 9.98
CA SER A 203 6.56 -8.05 10.97
C SER A 203 7.53 -6.86 11.06
N VAL A 204 8.47 -6.72 10.13
CA VAL A 204 9.43 -5.60 10.15
C VAL A 204 9.07 -4.52 9.12
N GLY A 205 8.28 -4.86 8.11
CA GLY A 205 7.91 -3.92 7.05
C GLY A 205 9.03 -3.62 6.05
N ILE A 206 10.08 -4.44 6.00
CA ILE A 206 11.16 -4.32 5.01
C ILE A 206 11.16 -5.53 4.09
N GLY A 207 11.16 -5.25 2.79
CA GLY A 207 11.26 -6.27 1.77
C GLY A 207 11.67 -5.72 0.41
N PHE A 208 11.44 -6.52 -0.63
CA PHE A 208 11.58 -6.09 -2.01
C PHE A 208 10.62 -6.86 -2.94
N TYR A 209 10.41 -6.29 -4.12
CA TYR A 209 9.53 -6.83 -5.14
C TYR A 209 10.33 -7.66 -6.18
N ARG A 210 9.70 -8.68 -6.76
CA ARG A 210 10.25 -9.62 -7.75
C ARG A 210 9.29 -9.88 -8.91
N HIS A 211 7.97 -9.79 -8.73
CA HIS A 211 6.96 -10.04 -9.77
C HIS A 211 6.81 -8.90 -10.80
N TYR A 212 7.86 -8.12 -11.05
CA TYR A 212 7.87 -7.01 -12.02
C TYR A 212 7.39 -7.41 -13.42
N GLN A 213 7.81 -8.58 -13.92
CA GLN A 213 7.45 -9.02 -15.26
C GLN A 213 5.95 -9.33 -15.39
N TRP A 214 5.36 -9.96 -14.36
CA TRP A 214 3.93 -10.20 -14.31
C TRP A 214 3.17 -8.88 -14.25
N LEU A 215 3.57 -7.97 -13.36
CA LEU A 215 2.92 -6.68 -13.20
C LEU A 215 2.99 -5.86 -14.49
N GLU A 216 4.16 -5.78 -15.11
CA GLU A 216 4.35 -5.07 -16.38
C GLU A 216 3.50 -5.65 -17.50
N LYS A 217 3.48 -6.99 -17.65
CA LYS A 217 2.64 -7.68 -18.63
C LYS A 217 1.15 -7.43 -18.38
N THR A 218 0.73 -7.38 -17.13
CA THR A 218 -0.66 -7.16 -16.70
C THR A 218 -1.10 -5.73 -17.03
N ILE A 219 -0.26 -4.74 -16.74
CA ILE A 219 -0.55 -3.32 -17.03
C ILE A 219 -0.51 -3.03 -18.54
N ARG A 220 0.52 -3.50 -19.24
CA ARG A 220 0.75 -3.18 -20.66
C ARG A 220 -0.40 -3.61 -21.58
N LYS A 221 -1.16 -4.63 -21.18
CA LYS A 221 -2.33 -5.13 -21.93
C LYS A 221 -3.55 -4.20 -21.84
N GLN A 222 -3.54 -3.22 -20.94
CA GLN A 222 -4.70 -2.39 -20.66
C GLN A 222 -4.59 -1.03 -21.34
N THR A 223 -5.71 -0.59 -21.92
CA THR A 223 -5.90 0.77 -22.44
C THR A 223 -6.90 1.57 -21.61
N ILE A 224 -7.38 1.00 -20.49
CA ILE A 224 -8.38 1.54 -19.59
C ILE A 224 -7.75 2.02 -18.27
N PRO A 225 -8.41 2.88 -17.46
CA PRO A 225 -7.90 3.28 -16.16
C PRO A 225 -7.52 2.08 -15.30
N THR A 226 -6.33 2.16 -14.69
CA THR A 226 -5.79 1.13 -13.81
C THR A 226 -5.59 1.68 -12.39
N VAL A 227 -6.07 0.92 -11.41
CA VAL A 227 -5.88 1.14 -9.97
C VAL A 227 -4.99 0.04 -9.41
N ILE A 228 -3.95 0.42 -8.68
CA ILE A 228 -3.01 -0.50 -8.04
C ILE A 228 -3.23 -0.46 -6.52
N PHE A 229 -3.35 -1.63 -5.90
CA PHE A 229 -3.34 -1.81 -4.45
C PHE A 229 -2.01 -2.43 -4.03
N LEU A 230 -1.36 -1.78 -3.07
CA LEU A 230 -0.15 -2.22 -2.38
C LEU A 230 -0.41 -2.17 -0.88
N HIS A 231 0.33 -2.91 -0.07
CA HIS A 231 0.35 -2.63 1.36
C HIS A 231 1.37 -1.51 1.64
N GLN A 232 2.64 -1.77 1.33
CA GLN A 232 3.75 -0.84 1.51
C GLN A 232 3.77 0.26 0.43
N PRO A 233 3.82 1.54 0.81
CA PRO A 233 3.83 2.63 -0.16
C PRO A 233 5.16 2.73 -0.93
N ILE A 234 5.01 3.05 -2.21
CA ILE A 234 6.11 3.42 -3.12
C ILE A 234 6.39 4.93 -3.16
N TYR A 235 5.48 5.72 -2.59
CA TYR A 235 5.60 7.16 -2.47
C TYR A 235 4.83 7.66 -1.23
N PRO A 236 5.52 8.00 -0.12
CA PRO A 236 6.97 7.84 0.08
C PRO A 236 7.39 6.35 0.05
N PRO A 237 8.62 6.02 -0.40
CA PRO A 237 9.09 4.64 -0.48
C PRO A 237 9.35 4.04 0.91
N THR A 238 8.93 2.79 1.11
CA THR A 238 9.07 2.07 2.41
C THR A 238 9.83 0.76 2.31
N PHE A 239 10.15 0.29 1.10
CA PHE A 239 10.87 -0.96 0.86
C PHE A 239 12.00 -0.77 -0.16
N LEU A 240 12.91 -1.74 -0.26
CA LEU A 240 14.24 -1.55 -0.85
C LEU A 240 14.22 -1.06 -2.31
N ASP A 241 13.29 -1.55 -3.11
CA ASP A 241 13.17 -1.25 -4.53
C ASP A 241 11.87 -0.54 -4.90
N ALA A 242 11.23 0.11 -3.94
CA ALA A 242 10.04 0.93 -4.13
C ALA A 242 10.16 1.95 -5.28
N ILE A 243 11.35 2.52 -5.45
CA ILE A 243 11.63 3.48 -6.52
C ILE A 243 11.59 2.80 -7.90
N LEU A 244 12.03 1.54 -8.02
CA LEU A 244 11.97 0.80 -9.29
C LEU A 244 10.52 0.48 -9.65
N LEU A 245 9.72 0.05 -8.67
CA LEU A 245 8.28 -0.18 -8.87
C LEU A 245 7.56 1.10 -9.26
N ARG A 246 7.83 2.22 -8.57
CA ARG A 246 7.29 3.52 -8.94
C ARG A 246 7.64 3.91 -10.38
N LYS A 247 8.91 3.78 -10.76
CA LYS A 247 9.36 4.07 -12.14
C LYS A 247 8.71 3.16 -13.17
N LEU A 248 8.43 1.91 -12.84
CA LEU A 248 7.68 1.02 -13.73
C LEU A 248 6.25 1.56 -13.94
N LEU A 249 5.53 1.87 -12.86
CA LEU A 249 4.15 2.37 -12.94
C LEU A 249 4.05 3.71 -13.68
N GLU A 250 4.99 4.63 -13.43
CA GLU A 250 5.05 5.95 -14.08
C GLU A 250 5.20 5.89 -15.62
N LYS A 251 5.58 4.74 -16.21
CA LYS A 251 5.65 4.55 -17.67
C LYS A 251 4.28 4.38 -18.33
N TYR A 252 3.25 4.05 -17.55
CA TYR A 252 1.95 3.61 -18.05
C TYR A 252 0.88 4.66 -17.72
N PRO A 253 0.52 5.55 -18.68
CA PRO A 253 -0.40 6.68 -18.44
C PRO A 253 -1.78 6.29 -17.90
N GLN A 254 -2.18 5.05 -18.17
CA GLN A 254 -3.42 4.47 -17.72
C GLN A 254 -3.42 4.10 -16.23
N VAL A 255 -2.27 3.98 -15.57
CA VAL A 255 -2.20 3.86 -14.12
C VAL A 255 -2.54 5.22 -13.50
N ARG A 256 -3.66 5.31 -12.80
CA ARG A 256 -4.17 6.61 -12.27
C ARG A 256 -4.07 6.73 -10.77
N LEU A 257 -4.08 5.61 -10.08
CA LEU A 257 -4.23 5.53 -8.64
C LEU A 257 -3.43 4.37 -8.07
N VAL A 258 -2.67 4.66 -7.02
CA VAL A 258 -1.99 3.67 -6.16
C VAL A 258 -2.52 3.86 -4.75
N VAL A 259 -3.06 2.80 -4.18
CA VAL A 259 -3.70 2.78 -2.87
C VAL A 259 -2.90 1.87 -1.94
N CYS A 260 -2.53 2.39 -0.77
CA CYS A 260 -1.65 1.74 0.20
C CYS A 260 -2.26 1.73 1.62
N GLY A 261 -1.67 0.95 2.52
CA GLY A 261 -1.87 0.99 3.97
C GLY A 261 -0.55 1.32 4.70
N HIS A 262 -0.20 0.52 5.71
CA HIS A 262 1.12 0.42 6.37
C HIS A 262 1.48 1.58 7.30
N ILE A 263 1.25 2.83 6.88
CA ILE A 263 1.64 4.02 7.66
C ILE A 263 0.56 4.44 8.66
N HIS A 264 -0.64 3.86 8.57
CA HIS A 264 -1.79 4.10 9.45
C HIS A 264 -2.36 5.53 9.45
N TYR A 265 -1.90 6.42 8.56
CA TYR A 265 -2.33 7.81 8.46
C TYR A 265 -2.95 8.11 7.09
N ASP A 266 -3.91 9.04 7.04
CA ASP A 266 -4.57 9.47 5.81
C ASP A 266 -3.71 10.46 5.03
N PHE A 267 -2.87 9.98 4.12
CA PHE A 267 -2.03 10.82 3.28
C PHE A 267 -2.42 10.77 1.80
N GLU A 268 -2.25 11.91 1.14
CA GLU A 268 -2.34 12.06 -0.31
C GLU A 268 -1.02 12.59 -0.87
N PHE A 269 -0.52 11.93 -1.91
CA PHE A 269 0.60 12.43 -2.69
C PHE A 269 0.33 12.35 -4.18
N ARG A 270 0.74 13.36 -4.94
CA ARG A 270 0.68 13.35 -6.41
C ARG A 270 2.08 13.30 -6.97
N ARG A 271 2.32 12.33 -7.85
CA ARG A 271 3.60 12.19 -8.55
C ARG A 271 3.32 11.81 -10.00
N SER A 272 3.91 12.57 -10.93
CA SER A 272 3.57 12.45 -12.35
C SER A 272 2.04 12.58 -12.52
N HIS A 273 1.42 11.61 -13.18
CA HIS A 273 -0.01 11.55 -13.42
C HIS A 273 -0.76 10.62 -12.43
N ILE A 274 -0.06 10.07 -11.43
CA ILE A 274 -0.57 9.09 -10.47
C ILE A 274 -0.90 9.77 -9.14
N LEU A 275 -2.08 9.45 -8.60
CA LEU A 275 -2.42 9.72 -7.21
C LEU A 275 -1.97 8.55 -6.32
N HIS A 276 -1.23 8.85 -5.26
CA HIS A 276 -0.86 7.89 -4.23
C HIS A 276 -1.66 8.21 -2.96
N ILE A 277 -2.37 7.21 -2.44
CA ILE A 277 -3.15 7.31 -1.21
C ILE A 277 -2.59 6.33 -0.20
N LEU A 278 -2.33 6.81 1.00
CA LEU A 278 -2.05 5.96 2.15
C LEU A 278 -3.31 6.02 3.00
N ALA A 279 -3.95 4.86 3.18
CA ALA A 279 -5.14 4.78 3.99
C ALA A 279 -4.76 4.71 5.47
N PRO A 280 -5.55 5.38 6.32
CA PRO A 280 -5.44 5.23 7.75
C PRO A 280 -5.90 3.83 8.20
N SER A 281 -5.37 3.38 9.34
CA SER A 281 -5.68 2.06 9.88
C SER A 281 -7.07 2.00 10.51
N LEU A 282 -7.85 0.97 10.18
CA LEU A 282 -9.16 0.77 10.80
C LEU A 282 -9.03 0.56 12.32
N GLU A 283 -7.98 -0.10 12.80
CA GLU A 283 -7.85 -0.43 14.22
C GLU A 283 -6.90 0.50 14.99
N LYS A 284 -5.78 0.89 14.39
CA LYS A 284 -4.71 1.64 15.06
C LYS A 284 -4.86 3.15 14.97
N HIS A 285 -5.64 3.66 14.02
CA HIS A 285 -5.90 5.09 13.92
C HIS A 285 -6.99 5.51 14.93
N PRO A 286 -6.84 6.64 15.64
CA PRO A 286 -7.81 7.06 16.66
C PRO A 286 -9.26 7.18 16.16
N ALA A 287 -9.43 7.57 14.90
CA ALA A 287 -10.75 7.73 14.27
C ALA A 287 -11.29 6.45 13.61
N HIS A 288 -10.60 5.31 13.70
CA HIS A 288 -10.95 4.02 13.09
C HIS A 288 -11.57 4.07 11.68
N PRO A 289 -10.95 4.76 10.73
CA PRO A 289 -11.57 5.10 9.45
C PRO A 289 -11.62 3.97 8.42
N PHE A 290 -12.50 4.16 7.43
CA PHE A 290 -12.44 3.47 6.14
C PHE A 290 -12.57 4.48 4.99
N LYS A 291 -12.23 4.06 3.77
CA LYS A 291 -12.37 4.89 2.56
C LYS A 291 -13.41 4.31 1.60
N LEU A 292 -14.33 5.17 1.15
CA LEU A 292 -15.32 4.88 0.12
C LEU A 292 -14.88 5.50 -1.21
N TYR A 293 -14.86 4.68 -2.27
CA TYR A 293 -14.49 5.06 -3.62
C TYR A 293 -15.74 5.06 -4.49
N LEU A 294 -16.12 6.23 -4.98
CA LEU A 294 -17.26 6.45 -5.87
C LEU A 294 -16.72 6.65 -7.29
N VAL A 295 -17.03 5.73 -8.19
CA VAL A 295 -16.50 5.72 -9.55
C VAL A 295 -17.50 6.29 -10.53
N TYR A 296 -17.06 7.25 -11.33
CA TYR A 296 -17.80 7.90 -12.42
C TYR A 296 -17.09 7.67 -13.75
N SER A 297 -17.68 8.15 -14.84
CA SER A 297 -17.12 7.96 -16.19
C SER A 297 -15.74 8.60 -16.36
N ASP A 298 -15.49 9.72 -15.69
CA ASP A 298 -14.29 10.54 -15.88
C ASP A 298 -13.45 10.73 -14.62
N ARG A 299 -13.86 10.12 -13.49
CA ARG A 299 -13.18 10.31 -12.21
C ARG A 299 -13.50 9.23 -11.18
N ILE A 300 -12.67 9.18 -10.16
CA ILE A 300 -12.97 8.53 -8.88
C ILE A 300 -12.99 9.62 -7.80
N ILE A 301 -14.07 9.67 -7.02
CA ILE A 301 -14.14 10.47 -5.79
C ILE A 301 -13.98 9.56 -4.58
N ILE A 302 -13.14 9.98 -3.66
CA ILE A 302 -12.78 9.20 -2.49
C ILE A 302 -13.15 9.98 -1.25
N LYS A 303 -13.86 9.32 -0.34
CA LYS A 303 -14.35 9.88 0.91
C LYS A 303 -13.80 9.08 2.08
N THR A 304 -13.27 9.74 3.09
CA THR A 304 -12.92 9.09 4.36
C THR A 304 -14.10 9.17 5.33
N TYR A 305 -14.39 8.06 6.01
CA TYR A 305 -15.40 7.99 7.07
C TYR A 305 -14.70 7.69 8.39
N HIS A 306 -15.08 8.38 9.46
CA HIS A 306 -14.53 8.21 10.80
C HIS A 306 -15.56 7.59 11.72
N PHE A 307 -15.11 6.80 12.69
CA PHE A 307 -15.92 6.32 13.78
C PHE A 307 -15.94 7.34 14.92
N GLU A 308 -17.10 7.93 15.19
CA GLU A 308 -17.29 8.97 16.19
C GLU A 308 -18.61 8.74 16.94
N ASN A 309 -18.56 8.72 18.27
CA ASN A 309 -19.73 8.58 19.15
C ASN A 309 -20.61 7.36 18.78
N GLY A 310 -19.98 6.19 18.65
CA GLY A 310 -20.70 4.92 18.42
C GLY A 310 -21.05 4.61 16.97
N ARG A 311 -20.80 5.53 16.01
CA ARG A 311 -21.19 5.34 14.60
C ARG A 311 -20.19 5.94 13.62
N TYR A 312 -20.21 5.46 12.38
CA TYR A 312 -19.46 6.10 11.30
C TYR A 312 -20.14 7.37 10.80
N ARG A 313 -19.33 8.37 10.44
CA ARG A 313 -19.74 9.61 9.80
C ARG A 313 -18.74 10.01 8.74
N PHE A 314 -19.20 10.74 7.73
CA PHE A 314 -18.31 11.30 6.73
C PHE A 314 -17.41 12.35 7.39
N SER A 315 -16.08 12.23 7.23
CA SER A 315 -15.13 13.13 7.90
C SER A 315 -14.84 14.41 7.14
N HIS A 316 -15.60 14.72 6.09
CA HIS A 316 -15.37 15.87 5.21
C HIS A 316 -14.00 15.87 4.51
N LYS A 317 -13.29 14.74 4.52
CA LYS A 317 -12.05 14.52 3.75
C LYS A 317 -12.40 13.99 2.36
N TRP A 318 -11.91 14.69 1.34
CA TRP A 318 -12.19 14.40 -0.07
C TRP A 318 -10.90 14.25 -0.86
N GLN A 319 -10.86 13.26 -1.74
CA GLN A 319 -9.79 13.09 -2.72
C GLN A 319 -10.39 12.80 -4.09
N LYS A 320 -9.62 13.06 -5.16
CA LYS A 320 -10.07 12.77 -6.52
C LYS A 320 -8.97 12.27 -7.44
N VAL A 321 -9.36 11.36 -8.32
CA VAL A 321 -8.58 10.92 -9.48
C VAL A 321 -9.37 11.33 -10.71
N LEU A 322 -8.72 11.96 -11.68
CA LEU A 322 -9.33 12.29 -12.97
C LEU A 322 -8.82 11.34 -14.05
N PHE A 323 -9.73 10.94 -14.92
CA PHE A 323 -9.47 10.20 -16.14
C PHE A 323 -9.42 11.19 -17.32
N PRO A 324 -8.29 11.27 -18.06
CA PRO A 324 -8.26 12.02 -19.31
C PRO A 324 -9.27 11.43 -20.30
N LYS A 325 -9.68 12.20 -21.32
CA LYS A 325 -10.68 11.77 -22.31
C LYS A 325 -10.39 10.38 -22.89
N SER A 326 -9.12 10.07 -23.18
CA SER A 326 -8.69 8.76 -23.70
C SER A 326 -8.89 7.58 -22.75
N LEU A 327 -9.16 7.82 -21.46
CA LEU A 327 -9.35 6.83 -20.43
C LEU A 327 -10.74 6.94 -19.77
N GLN A 328 -11.64 7.75 -20.31
CA GLN A 328 -13.00 7.83 -19.77
C GLN A 328 -13.74 6.52 -20.04
N LEU A 329 -14.56 6.11 -19.07
CA LEU A 329 -15.28 4.86 -19.14
C LEU A 329 -16.41 4.95 -20.17
N PRO A 330 -16.55 3.98 -21.07
CA PRO A 330 -17.59 4.00 -22.12
C PRO A 330 -18.99 3.96 -21.51
N PRO A 331 -20.04 4.48 -22.18
CA PRO A 331 -21.39 4.58 -21.59
C PRO A 331 -21.96 3.24 -21.12
N SER A 332 -21.71 2.17 -21.86
CA SER A 332 -22.08 0.79 -21.53
C SER A 332 -20.84 -0.02 -21.16
N VAL A 333 -20.88 -0.71 -20.01
CA VAL A 333 -19.80 -1.60 -19.59
C VAL A 333 -20.38 -2.80 -18.86
N SER A 334 -19.80 -3.97 -19.08
CA SER A 334 -20.19 -5.18 -18.37
C SER A 334 -20.06 -4.98 -16.86
N SER A 335 -21.08 -5.43 -16.13
CA SER A 335 -21.10 -5.44 -14.66
C SER A 335 -20.55 -6.73 -14.07
N GLN A 336 -19.90 -7.56 -14.89
CA GLN A 336 -19.24 -8.78 -14.41
C GLN A 336 -17.75 -8.53 -14.17
N PHE A 337 -17.22 -9.20 -13.16
CA PHE A 337 -15.77 -9.30 -12.98
C PHE A 337 -15.19 -10.10 -14.15
N SER A 338 -14.23 -9.50 -14.86
CA SER A 338 -13.40 -10.27 -15.79
C SER A 338 -12.54 -11.27 -15.01
N PRO A 339 -12.08 -12.37 -15.64
CA PRO A 339 -11.34 -13.43 -14.95
C PRO A 339 -10.16 -12.89 -14.13
N LEU A 340 -10.06 -13.35 -12.89
CA LEU A 340 -8.94 -13.02 -12.01
C LEU A 340 -7.66 -13.61 -12.61
N SER A 341 -6.64 -12.78 -12.86
CA SER A 341 -5.34 -13.25 -13.34
C SER A 341 -4.27 -13.11 -12.26
N THR A 342 -3.45 -14.14 -12.12
CA THR A 342 -2.46 -14.31 -11.05
C THR A 342 -1.15 -14.82 -11.65
N PRO A 343 0.03 -14.44 -11.12
CA PRO A 343 1.28 -15.02 -11.57
C PRO A 343 1.37 -16.50 -11.15
N SER A 344 2.00 -17.32 -11.99
CA SER A 344 2.42 -18.67 -11.60
C SER A 344 3.44 -18.59 -10.47
N ASN A 345 3.28 -19.38 -9.41
CA ASN A 345 4.19 -19.43 -8.24
C ASN A 345 4.31 -18.10 -7.47
N SER A 346 3.18 -17.55 -7.02
CA SER A 346 3.11 -16.33 -6.21
C SER A 346 3.73 -16.42 -4.80
N LYS A 347 4.39 -17.53 -4.46
CA LYS A 347 4.89 -17.83 -3.11
C LYS A 347 5.81 -16.73 -2.59
N ILE A 348 5.33 -16.05 -1.56
CA ILE A 348 6.08 -15.04 -0.80
C ILE A 348 7.17 -15.75 0.01
N GLN A 349 8.37 -15.18 0.01
CA GLN A 349 9.53 -15.72 0.72
C GLN A 349 9.85 -14.88 1.94
N HIS A 350 9.98 -15.53 3.09
CA HIS A 350 10.42 -14.87 4.31
C HIS A 350 11.88 -15.13 4.56
N VAL A 351 12.60 -14.11 5.01
CA VAL A 351 13.98 -14.22 5.42
C VAL A 351 14.12 -13.91 6.90
N ALA A 352 15.03 -14.61 7.57
CA ALA A 352 15.16 -14.53 9.02
C ALA A 352 15.69 -13.18 9.50
N ASN A 353 16.45 -12.48 8.66
CA ASN A 353 17.13 -11.25 9.04
C ASN A 353 17.54 -10.37 7.85
N LEU A 354 17.92 -9.14 8.18
CA LEU A 354 18.33 -8.13 7.20
C LEU A 354 19.55 -8.54 6.35
N PRO A 355 20.63 -9.13 6.89
CA PRO A 355 21.73 -9.62 6.04
C PRO A 355 21.29 -10.62 4.97
N GLN A 356 20.39 -11.55 5.31
CA GLN A 356 19.84 -12.50 4.34
C GLN A 356 18.98 -11.77 3.30
N LEU A 357 18.15 -10.82 3.71
CA LEU A 357 17.35 -9.98 2.80
C LEU A 357 18.26 -9.24 1.80
N LEU A 358 19.29 -8.57 2.29
CA LEU A 358 20.23 -7.79 1.45
C LEU A 358 21.00 -8.70 0.49
N LYS A 359 21.45 -9.88 0.94
CA LYS A 359 22.09 -10.87 0.06
C LYS A 359 21.15 -11.31 -1.06
N GLN A 360 19.90 -11.64 -0.72
CA GLN A 360 18.90 -12.03 -1.72
C GLN A 360 18.57 -10.88 -2.69
N PHE A 361 18.43 -9.66 -2.17
CA PHE A 361 18.18 -8.47 -2.97
C PHE A 361 19.33 -8.21 -3.94
N TRP A 362 20.58 -8.29 -3.47
CA TRP A 362 21.77 -8.11 -4.30
C TRP A 362 21.83 -9.15 -5.42
N ASN A 363 21.65 -10.44 -5.08
CA ASN A 363 21.64 -11.51 -6.06
C ASN A 363 20.55 -11.30 -7.12
N TYR A 364 19.35 -10.89 -6.70
CA TYR A 364 18.25 -10.57 -7.60
C TYR A 364 18.58 -9.39 -8.53
N GLN A 365 19.16 -8.30 -8.01
CA GLN A 365 19.59 -7.16 -8.81
C GLN A 365 20.64 -7.53 -9.85
N GLN A 366 21.60 -8.41 -9.51
CA GLN A 366 22.60 -8.90 -10.45
C GLN A 366 21.96 -9.72 -11.57
N GLN A 367 21.07 -10.65 -11.23
CA GLN A 367 20.33 -11.43 -12.24
C GLN A 367 19.50 -10.53 -13.16
N TYR A 368 18.85 -9.51 -12.62
CA TYR A 368 18.04 -8.56 -13.40
C TYR A 368 18.91 -7.70 -14.34
N ARG A 369 20.05 -7.20 -13.85
CA ARG A 369 21.02 -6.45 -14.67
C ARG A 369 21.56 -7.30 -15.82
N LEU A 370 21.94 -8.54 -15.55
CA LEU A 370 22.41 -9.47 -16.57
C LEU A 370 21.32 -9.71 -17.63
N LYS A 371 20.08 -10.00 -17.22
CA LYS A 371 18.96 -10.18 -18.17
C LYS A 371 18.73 -8.95 -19.06
N LYS A 372 18.85 -7.74 -18.52
CA LYS A 372 18.71 -6.51 -19.32
C LYS A 372 19.81 -6.39 -20.39
N ILE A 373 21.06 -6.65 -20.03
CA ILE A 373 22.21 -6.64 -20.95
C ILE A 373 22.06 -7.68 -22.07
N PHE A 374 21.58 -8.88 -21.74
CA PHE A 374 21.36 -9.93 -22.74
C PHE A 374 20.09 -9.71 -23.60
N SER A 375 19.07 -9.01 -23.07
CA SER A 375 17.87 -8.67 -23.85
C SER A 375 18.13 -7.57 -24.89
N THR A 376 19.03 -6.63 -24.61
CA THR A 376 19.39 -5.55 -25.55
C THR A 376 20.22 -6.04 -26.74
N LYS A 377 20.86 -7.22 -26.65
CA LYS A 377 21.65 -7.81 -27.75
C LYS A 377 20.83 -8.62 -28.76
N LYS A 378 19.56 -8.96 -28.48
CA LYS A 378 18.73 -9.80 -29.37
C LYS A 378 17.81 -9.05 -30.34
N ASN A 379 17.76 -7.71 -30.30
CA ASN A 379 16.93 -6.89 -31.20
C ASN A 379 17.72 -6.06 -32.22
N SER A 380 19.00 -6.36 -32.47
CA SER A 380 19.77 -5.77 -33.58
C SER A 380 19.86 -6.74 -34.77
N GLN A 381 18.72 -7.08 -35.35
CA GLN A 381 18.64 -7.53 -36.74
C GLN A 381 17.58 -6.65 -37.41
N TYR A 382 18.01 -5.47 -37.85
CA TYR A 382 17.32 -4.76 -38.92
C TYR A 382 17.94 -5.24 -40.24
N PRO A 383 17.14 -5.60 -41.26
CA PRO A 383 17.66 -5.90 -42.58
C PRO A 383 18.28 -4.63 -43.18
N LYS A 384 19.39 -4.82 -43.90
CA LYS A 384 20.11 -3.78 -44.64
C LYS A 384 19.29 -3.23 -45.80
#